data_AF-A0A137QJ18-F1
#
_entry.id   AF-A0A137QJ18-F1
#
_cell.length_a   1.000
_cell.length_b   1.000
_cell.length_c   1.000
_cell.angle_alpha   90.00
_cell.angle_beta   90.00
_cell.angle_gamma   90.00
#
_symmetry.space_group_name_H-M   'P 1'
#
loop_
_entity.id
_entity.type
_entity.pdbx_description
1 polymer ?
#
loop_
_entity_poly.entity_id
_entity_poly.type
_entity_poly.pdbx_seq_one_letter_code
_entity_poly.pdbx_strand_id
1 'polypeptide(L)'
;MAFLLQDKTSCIPNFLNDTTLLGSKSQYEKNNSTYKVIPKNSYICHFIWEYAIDLNQVFHHLKHTEATVSAKKLQLCKPEILVVGRVCTYKRQKLDEMTVGKILRWLEYRNVLEVRGFL
;
A
#
# COMPACT_ATOMS: atom_id res chain seq x y z
N MET A 1 4.98 8.33 11.36
CA MET A 1 5.46 7.75 10.08
C MET A 1 5.21 8.69 8.90
N ALA A 2 3.99 9.22 8.77
CA ALA A 2 3.56 10.02 7.62
C ALA A 2 4.48 11.16 7.18
N PHE A 3 4.96 11.97 8.13
CA PHE A 3 5.85 13.11 7.86
C PHE A 3 7.30 12.69 7.54
N LEU A 4 7.73 11.50 8.00
CA LEU A 4 9.12 11.03 7.85
C LEU A 4 9.43 10.54 6.43
N LEU A 5 8.40 10.21 5.66
CA LEU A 5 8.52 9.59 4.33
C LEU A 5 7.81 10.37 3.23
N GLN A 6 7.36 11.60 3.55
CA GLN A 6 6.55 12.43 2.66
C GLN A 6 7.23 12.71 1.31
N ASP A 7 8.56 12.87 1.30
CA ASP A 7 9.34 13.09 0.07
C ASP A 7 9.59 11.81 -0.76
N LYS A 8 9.28 10.64 -0.20
CA LYS A 8 9.51 9.33 -0.84
C LYS A 8 8.23 8.60 -1.24
N THR A 9 7.05 9.06 -0.81
CA THR A 9 5.77 8.44 -1.14
C THR A 9 4.96 9.35 -2.06
N SER A 10 4.76 8.96 -3.32
CA SER A 10 4.06 9.77 -4.33
C SER A 10 2.53 9.81 -4.18
N CYS A 11 1.96 9.05 -3.25
CA CYS A 11 0.51 8.97 -3.02
C CYS A 11 0.19 9.13 -1.52
N ILE A 12 -0.61 10.14 -1.19
CA ILE A 12 -1.18 10.44 0.14
C ILE A 12 -2.37 9.48 0.42
N PRO A 13 -2.77 9.20 1.69
CA PRO A 13 -2.17 9.59 2.96
C PRO A 13 -1.52 8.39 3.65
N ASN A 14 -0.29 8.58 4.12
CA ASN A 14 0.16 7.84 5.28
C ASN A 14 -0.82 8.18 6.42
N PHE A 15 -1.62 7.21 6.87
CA PHE A 15 -2.29 7.34 8.16
C PHE A 15 -1.20 7.43 9.22
N LEU A 16 -1.46 8.09 10.35
CA LEU A 16 -0.43 8.48 11.34
C LEU A 16 0.65 7.40 11.58
N ASN A 17 0.23 6.13 11.61
CA ASN A 17 1.05 4.95 11.86
C ASN A 17 1.22 3.98 10.67
N ASP A 18 0.45 4.12 9.58
CA ASP A 18 0.52 3.20 8.44
C ASP A 18 1.16 3.88 7.24
N THR A 19 2.17 3.22 6.67
CA THR A 19 2.84 3.66 5.46
C THR A 19 2.70 2.62 4.36
N THR A 20 2.39 3.11 3.16
CA THR A 20 2.35 2.31 1.96
C THR A 20 3.49 2.71 1.04
N LEU A 21 4.11 1.70 0.43
CA LEU A 21 5.12 1.90 -0.59
C LEU A 21 4.60 1.29 -1.89
N LEU A 22 4.36 2.15 -2.88
CA LEU A 22 4.02 1.70 -4.22
C LEU A 22 5.33 1.34 -4.94
N GLY A 23 5.37 0.15 -5.55
CA GLY A 23 6.49 -0.25 -6.38
C GLY A 23 6.58 0.54 -7.68
N SER A 24 7.44 0.07 -8.59
CA SER A 24 7.66 0.71 -9.88
C SER A 24 6.36 1.00 -10.64
N LYS A 25 6.35 2.12 -11.37
CA LYS A 25 5.21 2.54 -12.22
C LYS A 25 4.91 1.56 -13.36
N SER A 26 5.85 0.67 -13.67
CA SER A 26 5.73 -0.34 -14.71
C SER A 26 6.29 -1.67 -14.22
N GLN A 27 5.69 -2.77 -14.67
CA GLN A 27 6.24 -4.11 -14.45
C GLN A 27 7.25 -4.49 -15.55
N TYR A 28 7.49 -3.62 -16.55
CA TYR A 28 8.36 -3.88 -17.70
C TYR A 28 7.99 -5.18 -18.43
N GLU A 29 6.69 -5.34 -18.70
CA GLU A 29 6.15 -6.46 -19.44
C GLU A 29 6.66 -6.44 -20.90
N LYS A 30 7.04 -7.60 -21.40
CA LYS A 30 7.49 -7.84 -22.77
C LYS A 30 6.37 -8.49 -23.57
N ASN A 31 6.50 -8.44 -24.90
CA ASN A 31 5.49 -8.97 -25.83
C ASN A 31 5.13 -10.45 -25.63
N ASN A 32 5.98 -11.22 -24.96
CA ASN A 32 5.77 -12.64 -24.66
C ASN A 32 5.17 -12.90 -23.26
N SER A 33 4.52 -11.90 -22.63
CA SER A 33 3.98 -11.99 -21.26
C SER A 33 5.03 -12.32 -20.18
N THR A 34 6.30 -12.02 -20.45
CA THR A 34 7.39 -12.09 -19.47
C THR A 34 7.82 -10.69 -19.05
N TYR A 35 8.57 -10.57 -17.96
CA TYR A 35 9.04 -9.27 -17.46
C TYR A 35 10.52 -9.05 -17.78
N LYS A 36 10.95 -7.78 -17.76
CA LYS A 36 12.37 -7.43 -17.76
C LYS A 36 13.00 -7.93 -16.45
N VAL A 37 14.18 -8.54 -16.57
CA VAL A 37 14.98 -9.05 -15.44
C VAL A 37 16.24 -8.22 -15.29
N ILE A 38 16.88 -8.26 -14.12
CA ILE A 38 18.15 -7.55 -13.93
C ILE A 38 19.29 -8.26 -14.69
N PRO A 39 20.24 -7.53 -15.30
CA PRO A 39 21.30 -8.15 -16.10
C PRO A 39 22.17 -9.17 -15.34
N LYS A 40 22.35 -8.96 -14.03
CA LYS A 40 23.20 -9.80 -13.17
C LYS A 40 22.50 -11.07 -12.68
N ASN A 41 21.16 -11.13 -12.73
CA ASN A 41 20.37 -12.26 -12.23
C ASN A 41 19.03 -12.34 -12.97
N SER A 42 18.92 -13.31 -13.88
CA SER A 42 17.73 -13.53 -14.69
C SER A 42 16.52 -14.05 -13.92
N TYR A 43 16.67 -14.44 -12.65
CA TYR A 43 15.57 -14.89 -11.80
C TYR A 43 14.86 -13.74 -11.07
N ILE A 44 15.40 -12.51 -11.14
CA ILE A 44 14.83 -11.34 -10.46
C ILE A 44 14.25 -10.38 -11.50
N CYS A 45 12.95 -10.11 -11.39
CA CYS A 45 12.27 -9.09 -12.18
C CYS A 45 12.78 -7.69 -11.80
N HIS A 46 12.97 -6.83 -12.80
CA HIS A 46 13.54 -5.49 -12.64
C HIS A 46 12.72 -4.63 -11.66
N PHE A 47 11.38 -4.65 -11.79
CA PHE A 47 10.48 -3.89 -10.92
C PHE A 47 10.50 -4.37 -9.46
N ILE A 48 10.77 -5.67 -9.20
CA ILE A 48 10.93 -6.21 -7.84
C ILE A 48 12.23 -5.71 -7.22
N TRP A 49 13.29 -5.63 -8.03
CA TRP A 49 14.57 -5.10 -7.59
C TRP A 49 14.49 -3.59 -7.25
N GLU A 50 13.81 -2.79 -8.08
CA GLU A 50 13.54 -1.37 -7.78
C GLU A 50 12.77 -1.23 -6.47
N TYR A 51 11.69 -2.00 -6.31
CA TYR A 51 10.91 -2.00 -5.07
C TYR A 51 11.74 -2.39 -3.84
N ALA A 52 12.67 -3.34 -3.96
CA ALA A 52 13.55 -3.72 -2.87
C ALA A 52 14.53 -2.59 -2.48
N ILE A 53 14.99 -1.79 -3.45
CA ILE A 53 15.80 -0.60 -3.19
C ILE A 53 14.98 0.43 -2.42
N ASP A 54 13.76 0.71 -2.88
CA ASP A 54 12.87 1.67 -2.22
C ASP A 54 12.55 1.24 -0.78
N LEU A 55 12.25 -0.05 -0.57
CA LEU A 55 12.04 -0.62 0.76
C LEU A 55 13.26 -0.44 1.66
N ASN A 56 14.46 -0.75 1.15
CA ASN A 56 15.68 -0.62 1.92
C ASN A 56 15.91 0.84 2.36
N GLN A 57 15.66 1.80 1.47
CA GLN A 57 15.77 3.22 1.80
C GLN A 57 14.74 3.65 2.85
N VAL A 58 13.49 3.19 2.74
CA VAL A 58 12.44 3.48 3.73
C VAL A 58 12.82 2.90 5.08
N PHE A 59 13.22 1.63 5.16
CA PHE A 59 13.64 1.02 6.42
C PHE A 59 14.86 1.68 7.02
N HIS A 60 15.80 2.16 6.21
CA HIS A 60 16.94 2.91 6.70
C HIS A 60 16.51 4.22 7.38
N HIS A 61 15.57 4.97 6.79
CA HIS A 61 15.02 6.19 7.40
C HIS A 61 14.24 5.88 8.69
N LEU A 62 13.44 4.83 8.69
CA LEU A 62 12.70 4.42 9.89
C LEU A 62 13.64 4.02 11.02
N LYS A 63 14.69 3.26 10.71
CA LYS A 63 15.72 2.92 11.69
C LYS A 63 16.42 4.16 12.24
N HIS A 64 16.75 5.13 11.39
CA HIS A 64 17.43 6.36 11.81
C HIS A 64 16.56 7.26 12.71
N THR A 65 15.25 7.16 12.58
CA THR A 65 14.27 7.89 13.40
C THR A 65 13.77 7.10 14.61
N GLU A 66 14.44 5.97 14.90
CA GLU A 66 14.06 5.03 15.98
C GLU A 66 12.63 4.50 15.87
N ALA A 67 12.03 4.58 14.68
CA ALA A 67 10.69 4.06 14.42
C ALA A 67 10.73 2.53 14.31
N THR A 68 9.79 1.87 14.98
CA THR A 68 9.64 0.41 14.91
C THR A 68 8.58 -0.01 13.91
N VAL A 69 8.86 -1.06 13.14
CA VAL A 69 7.90 -1.71 12.23
C VAL A 69 7.44 -3.03 12.85
N SER A 70 6.13 -3.24 12.92
CA SER A 70 5.58 -4.52 13.35
C SER A 70 5.76 -5.58 12.25
N ALA A 71 6.79 -6.43 12.38
CA ALA A 71 7.06 -7.51 11.43
C ALA A 71 5.83 -8.41 11.16
N LYS A 72 5.03 -8.70 12.19
CA LYS A 72 3.79 -9.50 12.06
C LYS A 72 2.72 -8.86 11.18
N LYS A 73 2.74 -7.52 11.04
CA LYS A 73 1.75 -6.75 10.27
C LYS A 73 2.31 -6.28 8.92
N LEU A 74 3.61 -6.41 8.72
CA LEU A 74 4.29 -5.96 7.52
C LEU A 74 3.86 -6.81 6.32
N GLN A 75 3.44 -6.14 5.24
CA GLN A 75 3.08 -6.77 3.97
C GLN A 75 4.06 -6.31 2.90
N LEU A 76 4.81 -7.24 2.30
CA LEU A 76 5.82 -6.97 1.27
C LEU A 76 5.48 -7.73 -0.01
N CYS A 77 5.79 -7.12 -1.16
CA CYS A 77 5.70 -7.76 -2.49
C CYS A 77 4.35 -8.42 -2.80
N LYS A 78 3.25 -7.88 -2.27
CA LYS A 78 1.91 -8.40 -2.57
C LYS A 78 1.33 -7.71 -3.81
N PRO A 79 0.66 -8.47 -4.70
CA PRO A 79 -0.05 -7.88 -5.84
C PRO A 79 -1.25 -7.03 -5.39
N GLU A 80 -1.79 -7.33 -4.20
CA GLU A 80 -2.89 -6.62 -3.57
C GLU A 80 -2.62 -6.42 -2.08
N ILE A 81 -2.91 -5.22 -1.57
CA ILE A 81 -2.80 -4.88 -0.15
C ILE A 81 -4.07 -4.20 0.36
N LEU A 82 -4.43 -4.48 1.61
CA LEU A 82 -5.54 -3.79 2.28
C LEU A 82 -4.98 -2.56 3.00
N VAL A 83 -5.37 -1.37 2.53
CA VAL A 83 -4.96 -0.07 3.08
C VAL A 83 -6.22 0.65 3.52
N VAL A 84 -6.46 0.72 4.83
CA VAL A 84 -7.51 1.56 5.43
C VAL A 84 -8.89 1.28 4.79
N GLY A 85 -9.28 0.00 4.75
CA GLY A 85 -10.57 -0.40 4.17
C GLY A 85 -10.65 -0.31 2.65
N ARG A 86 -9.52 -0.14 1.95
CA ARG A 86 -9.41 -0.21 0.49
C ARG A 86 -8.50 -1.35 0.09
N VAL A 87 -8.91 -2.14 -0.89
CA VAL A 87 -8.04 -3.10 -1.56
C VAL A 87 -7.34 -2.36 -2.70
N CYS A 88 -6.03 -2.22 -2.57
CA CYS A 88 -5.17 -1.56 -3.54
C CYS A 88 -4.45 -2.63 -4.36
N THR A 89 -4.66 -2.61 -5.67
CA THR A 89 -3.94 -3.44 -6.64
C THR A 89 -3.02 -2.55 -7.47
N TYR A 90 -2.14 -3.15 -8.28
CA TYR A 90 -1.29 -2.40 -9.20
C TYR A 90 -2.09 -1.47 -10.15
N LYS A 91 -3.28 -1.89 -10.61
CA LYS A 91 -4.05 -1.14 -11.62
C LYS A 91 -5.17 -0.28 -11.03
N ARG A 92 -5.75 -0.68 -9.90
CA ARG A 92 -7.01 -0.12 -9.38
C ARG A 92 -7.07 -0.18 -7.86
N GLN A 93 -7.81 0.75 -7.28
CA GLN A 93 -8.27 0.69 -5.89
C GLN A 93 -9.76 0.36 -5.87
N LYS A 94 -10.19 -0.53 -4.96
CA LYS A 94 -11.60 -0.81 -4.68
C LYS A 94 -11.85 -0.76 -3.17
N LEU A 95 -13.08 -0.52 -2.76
CA LEU A 95 -13.45 -0.65 -1.35
C LEU A 95 -13.39 -2.11 -0.93
N ASP A 96 -12.96 -2.33 0.31
CA ASP A 96 -12.99 -3.64 0.94
C ASP A 96 -14.42 -4.07 1.25
N GLU A 97 -14.70 -5.36 1.11
CA GLU A 97 -16.04 -5.93 1.28
C GLU A 97 -16.57 -5.74 2.71
N MET A 98 -15.71 -5.73 3.73
CA MET A 98 -16.15 -5.42 5.09
C MET A 98 -16.58 -3.97 5.22
N THR A 99 -15.89 -3.05 4.54
CA THR A 99 -16.22 -1.62 4.55
C THR A 99 -17.55 -1.38 3.85
N VAL A 100 -17.76 -1.99 2.67
CA VAL A 100 -19.05 -1.97 1.97
C VAL A 100 -20.14 -2.60 2.85
N GLY A 101 -19.84 -3.73 3.48
CA GLY A 101 -20.77 -4.42 4.36
C GLY A 101 -21.15 -3.65 5.63
N LYS A 102 -20.32 -2.71 6.11
CA LYS A 102 -20.68 -1.81 7.22
C LYS A 102 -21.70 -0.76 6.78
N ILE A 103 -21.54 -0.23 5.57
CA ILE A 103 -22.48 0.74 4.98
C ILE A 103 -23.82 0.06 4.69
N LEU A 104 -23.80 -1.13 4.08
CA LEU A 104 -25.02 -1.86 3.72
C LEU A 104 -25.81 -2.38 4.93
N ARG A 105 -25.14 -2.66 6.05
CA ARG A 105 -25.76 -3.14 7.30
C ARG A 105 -26.08 -2.03 8.30
N TRP A 106 -25.96 -0.77 7.88
CA TRP A 106 -26.30 0.34 8.76
C TRP A 106 -27.80 0.30 9.09
N LEU A 107 -28.14 0.43 10.38
CA LEU A 107 -29.52 0.35 10.86
C LEU A 107 -30.32 1.60 10.47
N GLU A 108 -31.64 1.50 10.50
CA GLU A 108 -32.53 2.65 10.27
C GLU A 108 -32.20 3.80 11.23
N TYR A 109 -32.11 5.01 10.67
CA TYR A 109 -31.80 6.22 11.43
C TYR A 109 -32.98 6.62 12.31
N ARG A 110 -32.74 6.76 13.61
CA ARG A 110 -33.74 7.15 14.62
C ARG A 110 -33.60 8.61 15.06
N ASN A 111 -32.45 9.23 14.79
CA ASN A 111 -32.18 10.61 15.19
C ASN A 111 -31.14 11.28 14.28
N VAL A 112 -30.99 12.60 14.45
CA VAL A 112 -30.05 13.43 13.68
C VAL A 112 -28.58 13.03 13.89
N LEU A 113 -28.21 12.49 15.05
CA LEU A 113 -26.84 12.05 15.31
C LEU A 113 -26.47 10.82 14.48
N GLU A 114 -27.39 9.87 14.33
CA GLU A 114 -27.18 8.68 13.52
C GLU A 114 -27.08 9.01 12.03
N VAL A 115 -27.89 9.96 11.55
CA VAL A 115 -27.77 10.48 10.17
C VAL A 115 -26.40 11.12 9.95
N ARG A 116 -25.92 11.93 10.91
CA ARG A 116 -24.59 12.58 10.84
C ARG A 116 -23.42 11.59 10.95
N GLY A 117 -23.61 10.46 11.63
CA GLY A 117 -22.58 9.42 11.72
C GLY A 117 -22.47 8.55 10.47
N PHE A 118 -23.52 8.51 9.65
CA PHE A 118 -23.54 7.78 8.38
C PHE A 118 -22.99 8.59 7.21
N LEU A 119 -23.32 9.89 7.14
CA LEU A 119 -22.79 10.82 6.14
C LEU A 119 -21.30 11.06 6.31
#